data_AF-A0A533BK86-F1
#
_entry.id   AF-A0A533BK86-F1
#
_cell.length_a   1.000
_cell.length_b   1.000
_cell.length_c   1.000
_cell.angle_alpha   90.00
_cell.angle_beta   90.00
_cell.angle_gamma   90.00
#
_symmetry.space_group_name_H-M   'P 1'
#
loop_
_entity.id
_entity.type
_entity.pdbx_description
1 polymer ?
#
loop_
_entity_poly.entity_id
_entity_poly.type
_entity_poly.pdbx_seq_one_letter_code
_entity_poly.pdbx_strand_id
1 'polypeptide(L)'
;MPRHPEKLVTVLGSAYFQPITDLVERLIQMKRARPTRVQSAYNESGYAAAGVLLLVAMFESYVSRVRFAQPKLVADATRIAPDVVLSVFPKLRHRKALEDVYVLRDLLMHGHLWEIEYEWGGPVPMVLKSATLHHAYGDKKFRRRVNSTTHRTKALSLSAFPSRVDRRDLLKVFETLWKTLLRFEAQDRFQCYVSHLHVRFKGKPVLFADLQGKIKSAL
;
A
#
# COMPACT_ATOMS: atom_id res chain seq x y z
N MET A 1 -32.41 22.67 26.54
CA MET A 1 -31.87 21.28 26.56
C MET A 1 -30.62 21.26 27.44
N PRO A 2 -30.50 20.32 28.40
CA PRO A 2 -29.27 20.15 29.16
C PRO A 2 -28.12 19.71 28.23
N ARG A 3 -26.90 20.18 28.52
CA ARG A 3 -25.69 19.77 27.77
C ARG A 3 -25.18 18.45 28.36
N HIS A 4 -25.01 17.44 27.51
CA HIS A 4 -24.37 16.18 27.88
C HIS A 4 -22.95 16.13 27.31
N PRO A 5 -21.97 15.59 28.06
CA PRO A 5 -20.62 15.41 27.54
C PRO A 5 -20.59 14.27 26.51
N GLU A 6 -20.15 14.59 25.30
CA GLU A 6 -19.92 13.62 24.22
C GLU A 6 -18.42 13.41 23.99
N LYS A 7 -18.03 12.22 23.51
CA LYS A 7 -16.64 11.88 23.17
C LYS A 7 -16.53 11.58 21.68
N LEU A 8 -15.59 12.21 21.01
CA LEU A 8 -15.26 11.98 19.61
C LEU A 8 -13.87 11.36 19.49
N VAL A 9 -13.75 10.29 18.70
CA VAL A 9 -12.48 9.64 18.36
C VAL A 9 -12.18 9.96 16.90
N THR A 10 -11.11 10.70 16.66
CA THR A 10 -10.77 11.19 15.32
C THR A 10 -9.67 10.35 14.68
N VAL A 11 -9.80 10.10 13.39
CA VAL A 11 -8.77 9.53 12.52
C VAL A 11 -8.86 10.16 11.14
N LEU A 12 -7.72 10.28 10.45
CA LEU A 12 -7.64 10.87 9.12
C LEU A 12 -7.96 9.89 7.99
N GLY A 13 -8.17 8.60 8.28
CA GLY A 13 -8.33 7.53 7.28
C GLY A 13 -9.19 7.92 6.08
N SER A 14 -10.45 8.31 6.30
CA SER A 14 -11.37 8.67 5.19
C SER A 14 -10.95 9.94 4.43
N ALA A 15 -10.21 10.86 5.06
CA ALA A 15 -9.74 12.09 4.41
C ALA A 15 -8.72 11.81 3.29
N TYR A 16 -8.05 10.66 3.30
CA TYR A 16 -7.11 10.27 2.24
C TYR A 16 -7.80 9.72 0.97
N PHE A 17 -9.10 9.40 1.02
CA PHE A 17 -9.76 8.71 -0.09
C PHE A 17 -9.75 9.55 -1.37
N GLN A 18 -10.09 10.84 -1.29
CA GLN A 18 -10.07 11.72 -2.46
C GLN A 18 -8.64 11.96 -2.99
N PRO A 19 -7.63 12.30 -2.17
CA PRO A 19 -6.24 12.40 -2.63
C PRO A 19 -5.72 11.13 -3.32
N ILE A 20 -6.04 9.94 -2.79
CA ILE A 20 -5.69 8.66 -3.44
C ILE A 20 -6.38 8.55 -4.80
N THR A 21 -7.66 8.94 -4.87
CA THR A 21 -8.43 8.94 -6.12
C THR A 21 -7.82 9.85 -7.18
N ASP A 22 -7.40 11.05 -6.80
CA ASP A 22 -6.79 12.02 -7.71
C ASP A 22 -5.46 11.49 -8.27
N LEU A 23 -4.64 10.83 -7.45
CA LEU A 23 -3.41 10.16 -7.90
C LEU A 23 -3.71 9.02 -8.86
N VAL A 24 -4.70 8.19 -8.55
CA VAL A 24 -5.13 7.07 -9.41
C VAL A 24 -5.65 7.59 -10.75
N GLU A 25 -6.44 8.66 -10.76
CA GLU A 25 -6.95 9.27 -11.98
C GLU A 25 -5.81 9.76 -12.88
N ARG A 26 -4.87 10.54 -12.32
CA ARG A 26 -3.68 11.01 -13.06
C ARG A 26 -2.85 9.83 -13.58
N LEU A 27 -2.64 8.81 -12.75
CA LEU A 27 -1.89 7.62 -13.12
C LEU A 27 -2.55 6.87 -14.28
N ILE A 28 -3.88 6.74 -14.31
CA ILE A 28 -4.60 6.04 -15.39
C ILE A 28 -4.60 6.83 -16.71
N GLN A 29 -4.59 8.17 -16.64
CA GLN A 29 -4.53 9.02 -17.83
C GLN A 29 -3.19 8.96 -18.57
N MET A 30 -2.11 8.56 -17.89
CA MET A 30 -0.78 8.49 -18.50
C MET A 30 -0.66 7.32 -19.48
N LYS A 31 -0.07 7.57 -20.65
CA LYS A 31 0.29 6.51 -21.60
C LYS A 31 1.19 5.51 -20.90
N ARG A 32 0.84 4.24 -21.02
CA ARG A 32 1.63 3.15 -20.46
C ARG A 32 2.92 2.98 -21.26
N ALA A 33 4.05 3.13 -20.59
CA ALA A 33 5.32 2.65 -21.11
C ALA A 33 5.48 1.17 -20.74
N ARG A 34 6.18 0.40 -21.58
CA ARG A 34 6.54 -0.97 -21.21
C ARG A 34 7.61 -0.89 -20.11
N PRO A 35 7.34 -1.40 -18.88
CA PRO A 35 8.34 -1.37 -17.82
C PRO A 35 9.53 -2.26 -18.20
N THR A 36 10.74 -1.81 -17.91
CA THR A 36 11.96 -2.60 -18.08
C THR A 36 12.23 -3.43 -16.82
N ARG A 37 13.31 -4.23 -16.80
CA ARG A 37 13.71 -4.95 -15.60
C ARG A 37 14.29 -4.07 -14.49
N VAL A 38 14.54 -2.79 -14.77
CA VAL A 38 15.25 -1.84 -13.90
C VAL A 38 14.36 -0.68 -13.46
N GLN A 39 13.47 -0.22 -14.33
CA GLN A 39 12.59 0.92 -14.04
C GLN A 39 11.25 0.85 -14.79
N SER A 40 10.25 1.47 -14.17
CA SER A 40 8.99 1.87 -14.83
C SER A 40 9.17 3.27 -15.43
N ALA A 41 8.18 3.78 -16.18
CA ALA A 41 8.23 5.18 -16.60
C ALA A 41 8.31 6.08 -15.36
N TYR A 42 9.15 7.12 -15.40
CA TYR A 42 9.39 8.02 -14.27
C TYR A 42 8.10 8.52 -13.63
N ASN A 43 7.17 9.02 -14.45
CA ASN A 43 5.87 9.50 -13.98
C ASN A 43 5.02 8.37 -13.38
N GLU A 44 4.98 7.19 -14.00
CA GLU A 44 4.23 6.03 -13.47
C GLU A 44 4.74 5.61 -12.10
N SER A 45 6.07 5.54 -11.92
CA SER A 45 6.68 5.15 -10.66
C SER A 45 6.38 6.15 -9.55
N GLY A 46 6.47 7.45 -9.83
CA GLY A 46 6.20 8.50 -8.85
C GLY A 46 4.75 8.48 -8.35
N TYR A 47 3.78 8.44 -9.28
CA TYR A 47 2.35 8.39 -8.92
C TYR A 47 1.96 7.08 -8.22
N ALA A 48 2.49 5.93 -8.67
CA ALA A 48 2.23 4.65 -8.03
C ALA A 48 2.82 4.60 -6.60
N ALA A 49 4.07 5.04 -6.41
CA ALA A 49 4.70 5.12 -5.09
C ALA A 49 3.93 6.06 -4.14
N ALA A 50 3.55 7.25 -4.61
CA ALA A 50 2.74 8.18 -3.82
C ALA A 50 1.38 7.57 -3.43
N GLY A 51 0.70 6.89 -4.37
CA GLY A 51 -0.55 6.18 -4.10
C GLY A 51 -0.40 5.07 -3.06
N VAL A 52 0.68 4.29 -3.13
CA VAL A 52 1.00 3.25 -2.13
C VAL A 52 1.21 3.87 -0.75
N LEU A 53 2.00 4.95 -0.64
CA LEU A 53 2.25 5.61 0.64
C LEU A 53 0.97 6.18 1.27
N LEU A 54 0.10 6.83 0.47
CA LEU A 54 -1.17 7.34 0.98
C LEU A 54 -2.14 6.23 1.36
N LEU A 55 -2.20 5.12 0.60
CA LEU A 55 -3.00 3.95 0.98
C LEU A 55 -2.54 3.35 2.31
N VAL A 56 -1.23 3.27 2.55
CA VAL A 56 -0.70 2.77 3.83
C VAL A 56 -0.98 3.74 4.96
N ALA A 57 -0.79 5.06 4.76
CA ALA A 57 -1.12 6.07 5.77
C ALA A 57 -2.62 6.04 6.14
N MET A 58 -3.49 5.92 5.14
CA MET A 58 -4.93 5.70 5.31
C MET A 58 -5.21 4.47 6.18
N PHE A 59 -4.58 3.34 5.84
CA PHE A 59 -4.74 2.10 6.57
C PHE A 59 -4.24 2.19 8.03
N GLU A 60 -3.06 2.75 8.27
CA GLU A 60 -2.49 2.97 9.60
C GLU A 60 -3.38 3.86 10.49
N SER A 61 -4.06 4.82 9.87
CA SER A 61 -5.07 5.64 10.55
C SER A 61 -6.24 4.80 11.07
N TYR A 62 -6.77 3.87 10.26
CA TYR A 62 -7.81 2.93 10.70
C TYR A 62 -7.29 1.91 11.71
N VAL A 63 -6.05 1.43 11.58
CA VAL A 63 -5.44 0.54 12.58
C VAL A 63 -5.34 1.21 13.94
N SER A 64 -5.04 2.51 13.98
CA SER A 64 -5.05 3.30 15.22
C SER A 64 -6.46 3.33 15.85
N ARG A 65 -7.51 3.45 15.04
CA ARG A 65 -8.90 3.38 15.52
C ARG A 65 -9.28 1.99 16.03
N VAL A 66 -8.85 0.94 15.35
CA VAL A 66 -9.05 -0.46 15.80
C VAL A 66 -8.37 -0.66 17.16
N ARG A 67 -7.14 -0.18 17.34
CA ARG A 67 -6.43 -0.24 18.63
C ARG A 67 -7.21 0.48 19.73
N PHE A 68 -7.71 1.68 19.45
CA PHE A 68 -8.54 2.42 20.40
C PHE A 68 -9.81 1.65 20.79
N ALA A 69 -10.47 1.00 19.82
CA ALA A 69 -11.69 0.23 20.07
C ALA A 69 -11.44 -1.13 20.74
N GLN A 70 -10.21 -1.65 20.70
CA GLN A 70 -9.83 -2.97 21.20
C GLN A 70 -8.66 -2.93 22.21
N PRO A 71 -8.75 -2.14 23.30
CA PRO A 71 -7.62 -1.91 24.21
C PRO A 71 -7.15 -3.18 24.93
N LYS A 72 -8.01 -4.19 25.08
CA LYS A 72 -7.66 -5.48 25.73
C LYS A 72 -6.91 -6.45 24.83
N LEU A 73 -7.01 -6.29 23.50
CA LEU A 73 -6.40 -7.21 22.54
C LEU A 73 -5.04 -6.74 22.05
N VAL A 74 -4.74 -5.45 22.19
CA VAL A 74 -3.53 -4.84 21.65
C VAL A 74 -2.68 -4.32 22.81
N ALA A 75 -1.50 -4.91 22.99
CA ALA A 75 -0.56 -4.45 24.00
C ALA A 75 -0.11 -3.00 23.74
N ASP A 76 0.09 -2.22 24.81
CA ASP A 76 0.41 -0.79 24.68
C ASP A 76 1.73 -0.49 23.95
N ALA A 77 2.68 -1.42 24.01
CA ALA A 77 3.95 -1.32 23.32
C ALA A 77 3.86 -1.59 21.81
N THR A 78 2.76 -2.15 21.30
CA THR A 78 2.62 -2.54 19.89
C THR A 78 2.42 -1.31 19.01
N ARG A 79 3.49 -0.87 18.35
CA ARG A 79 3.49 0.30 17.44
C ARG A 79 3.36 -0.06 15.96
N ILE A 80 3.66 -1.31 15.61
CA ILE A 80 3.70 -1.76 14.21
C ILE A 80 2.30 -2.19 13.78
N ALA A 81 1.74 -1.52 12.77
CA ALA A 81 0.36 -1.73 12.35
C ALA A 81 0.01 -3.19 11.97
N PRO A 82 0.85 -3.95 11.24
CA PRO A 82 0.65 -5.39 11.05
C PRO A 82 0.48 -6.18 12.33
N ASP A 83 1.25 -5.85 13.38
CA ASP A 83 1.19 -6.58 14.65
C ASP A 83 -0.10 -6.25 15.41
N VAL A 84 -0.57 -4.99 15.35
CA VAL A 84 -1.91 -4.60 15.84
C VAL A 84 -2.99 -5.41 15.12
N VAL A 85 -2.94 -5.47 13.80
CA VAL A 85 -3.91 -6.21 12.98
C VAL A 85 -3.93 -7.69 13.37
N LEU A 86 -2.76 -8.31 13.55
CA LEU A 86 -2.66 -9.73 13.90
C LEU A 86 -3.06 -10.01 15.35
N SER A 87 -2.98 -9.02 16.24
CA SER A 87 -3.47 -9.15 17.61
C SER A 87 -5.00 -9.23 17.63
N VAL A 88 -5.67 -8.44 16.80
CA VAL A 88 -7.15 -8.45 16.67
C VAL A 88 -7.63 -9.57 15.76
N PHE A 89 -6.88 -9.92 14.72
CA PHE A 89 -7.20 -10.96 13.74
C PHE A 89 -6.07 -12.01 13.62
N PRO A 90 -5.87 -12.90 14.62
CA PRO A 90 -4.77 -13.88 14.59
C PRO A 90 -4.82 -14.84 13.40
N LYS A 91 -6.01 -15.11 12.88
CA LYS A 91 -6.27 -16.02 11.74
C LYS A 91 -6.38 -15.28 10.39
N LEU A 92 -5.80 -14.09 10.26
CA LEU A 92 -5.84 -13.31 9.02
C LEU A 92 -5.16 -14.08 7.87
N ARG A 93 -5.97 -14.61 6.94
CA ARG A 93 -5.52 -15.49 5.84
C ARG A 93 -4.45 -14.85 4.96
N HIS A 94 -4.50 -13.53 4.76
CA HIS A 94 -3.57 -12.79 3.91
C HIS A 94 -2.47 -12.04 4.70
N ARG A 95 -2.12 -12.51 5.92
CA ARG A 95 -1.01 -11.96 6.72
C ARG A 95 0.27 -11.72 5.91
N LYS A 96 0.72 -12.72 5.15
CA LYS A 96 1.96 -12.62 4.36
C LYS A 96 1.91 -11.52 3.29
N ALA A 97 0.73 -11.27 2.73
CA ALA A 97 0.52 -10.17 1.79
C ALA A 97 0.57 -8.82 2.50
N LEU A 98 -0.02 -8.70 3.69
CA LEU A 98 0.09 -7.49 4.50
C LEU A 98 1.55 -7.19 4.88
N GLU A 99 2.33 -8.21 5.27
CA GLU A 99 3.76 -8.04 5.52
C GLU A 99 4.52 -7.53 4.28
N ASP A 100 4.17 -8.01 3.08
CA ASP A 100 4.78 -7.52 1.82
C ASP A 100 4.45 -6.05 1.54
N VAL A 101 3.23 -5.61 1.84
CA VAL A 101 2.85 -4.18 1.73
C VAL A 101 3.74 -3.32 2.62
N TYR A 102 4.03 -3.76 3.84
CA TYR A 102 4.89 -3.03 4.77
C TYR A 102 6.38 -3.08 4.39
N VAL A 103 6.82 -4.12 3.68
CA VAL A 103 8.14 -4.09 3.03
C VAL A 103 8.21 -3.02 1.96
N LEU A 104 7.18 -2.93 1.10
CA LEU A 104 7.14 -1.91 0.05
C LEU A 104 7.05 -0.49 0.64
N ARG A 105 6.24 -0.29 1.69
CA ARG A 105 6.15 0.99 2.39
C ARG A 105 7.51 1.42 2.94
N ASP A 106 8.23 0.54 3.63
CA ASP A 106 9.52 0.91 4.21
C ASP A 106 10.56 1.23 3.14
N LEU A 107 10.56 0.43 2.06
CA LEU A 107 11.39 0.68 0.89
C LEU A 107 11.15 2.09 0.30
N LEU A 108 9.88 2.48 0.13
CA LEU A 108 9.50 3.78 -0.44
C LEU A 108 9.75 4.94 0.53
N MET A 109 9.36 4.77 1.79
CA MET A 109 9.42 5.82 2.81
C MET A 109 10.85 6.10 3.28
N HIS A 110 11.70 5.07 3.37
CA HIS A 110 13.09 5.19 3.80
C HIS A 110 14.08 5.26 2.65
N GLY A 111 13.59 5.27 1.40
CA GLY A 111 14.41 5.43 0.20
C GLY A 111 15.49 4.37 0.08
N HIS A 112 15.12 3.09 0.14
CA HIS A 112 16.09 1.99 0.02
C HIS A 112 16.94 2.14 -1.24
N LEU A 113 18.26 2.27 -1.05
CA LEU A 113 19.21 2.49 -2.11
C LEU A 113 19.67 1.16 -2.73
N TRP A 114 19.57 1.07 -4.05
CA TRP A 114 20.08 -0.04 -4.84
C TRP A 114 21.13 0.46 -5.82
N GLU A 115 22.23 -0.26 -5.91
CA GLU A 115 23.17 -0.17 -7.02
C GLU A 115 22.73 -1.16 -8.09
N ILE A 116 22.37 -0.66 -9.27
CA ILE A 116 21.86 -1.47 -10.38
C ILE A 116 22.76 -1.30 -11.60
N GLU A 117 23.29 -2.42 -12.08
CA GLU A 117 24.02 -2.50 -13.34
C GLU A 117 23.10 -3.00 -14.45
N TYR A 118 23.11 -2.33 -15.59
CA TYR A 118 22.27 -2.69 -16.73
C TYR A 118 22.96 -2.40 -18.06
N GLU A 119 22.59 -3.18 -19.08
CA GLU A 119 22.92 -2.90 -20.48
C GLU A 119 21.76 -2.20 -21.17
N TRP A 120 22.09 -1.25 -22.04
CA TRP A 120 21.13 -0.52 -22.88
C TRP A 120 21.20 -1.00 -24.34
N GLY A 121 20.05 -1.12 -25.00
CA GLY A 121 19.95 -1.41 -26.43
C GLY A 121 19.36 -2.79 -26.78
N GLY A 122 19.15 -3.02 -28.08
CA GLY A 122 18.50 -4.23 -28.59
C GLY A 122 16.97 -4.25 -28.45
N PRO A 123 16.31 -5.41 -28.60
CA PRO A 123 14.85 -5.53 -28.58
C PRO A 123 14.22 -5.28 -27.20
N VAL A 124 15.03 -5.23 -26.14
CA VAL A 124 14.61 -4.87 -24.77
C VAL A 124 15.43 -3.66 -24.32
N PRO A 125 14.82 -2.49 -24.07
CA PRO A 125 15.57 -1.25 -23.86
C PRO A 125 16.61 -1.29 -22.74
N MET A 126 16.34 -2.05 -21.67
CA MET A 126 17.28 -2.24 -20.55
C MET A 126 17.25 -3.68 -20.03
N VAL A 127 18.42 -4.30 -19.96
CA VAL A 127 18.63 -5.64 -19.40
C VAL A 127 19.41 -5.53 -18.10
N LEU A 128 18.80 -5.99 -17.01
CA LEU A 128 19.41 -6.04 -15.68
C LEU A 128 20.58 -7.05 -15.66
N LYS A 129 21.75 -6.63 -15.18
CA LYS A 129 22.94 -7.49 -14.99
C LYS A 129 23.15 -7.86 -13.54
N SER A 130 23.21 -6.85 -12.67
CA SER A 130 23.38 -7.03 -11.24
C SER A 130 22.56 -5.98 -10.48
N ALA A 131 22.18 -6.32 -9.24
CA ALA A 131 21.51 -5.40 -8.33
C ALA A 131 21.89 -5.71 -6.89
N THR A 132 22.50 -4.73 -6.23
CA THR A 132 22.98 -4.85 -4.85
C THR A 132 22.26 -3.83 -3.98
N LEU A 133 21.61 -4.30 -2.91
CA LEU A 133 21.02 -3.42 -1.91
C LEU A 133 22.13 -2.86 -1.03
N HIS A 134 22.17 -1.54 -0.85
CA HIS A 134 23.15 -0.92 0.02
C HIS A 134 23.04 -1.47 1.46
N HIS A 135 24.17 -1.76 2.11
CA HIS A 135 24.26 -2.51 3.37
C HIS A 135 23.51 -1.89 4.55
N ALA A 136 23.27 -0.57 4.51
CA ALA A 136 22.45 0.14 5.50
C ALA A 136 20.96 -0.23 5.45
N TYR A 137 20.51 -0.95 4.41
CA TYR A 137 19.13 -1.37 4.22
C TYR A 137 18.96 -2.89 4.30
N GLY A 138 17.72 -3.36 4.31
CA GLY A 138 17.40 -4.78 4.30
C GLY A 138 17.39 -5.39 5.70
N ASP A 139 16.48 -4.90 6.53
CA ASP A 139 16.22 -5.44 7.87
C ASP A 139 15.76 -6.92 7.84
N LYS A 140 15.55 -7.50 9.03
CA LYS A 140 15.09 -8.90 9.16
C LYS A 140 13.77 -9.14 8.42
N LYS A 141 12.86 -8.16 8.42
CA LYS A 141 11.57 -8.25 7.73
C LYS A 141 11.75 -8.29 6.21
N PHE A 142 12.56 -7.40 5.67
CA PHE A 142 12.91 -7.34 4.25
C PHE A 142 13.51 -8.66 3.78
N ARG A 143 14.57 -9.15 4.43
CA ARG A 143 15.23 -10.42 4.04
C ARG A 143 14.28 -11.62 4.09
N ARG A 144 13.37 -11.63 5.07
CA ARG A 144 12.35 -12.68 5.19
C ARG A 144 11.35 -12.67 4.04
N ARG A 145 10.96 -11.49 3.56
CA ARG A 145 9.85 -11.30 2.62
C ARG A 145 10.26 -11.05 1.18
N VAL A 146 11.50 -10.66 0.89
CA VAL A 146 12.01 -10.44 -0.46
C VAL A 146 12.78 -11.66 -0.96
N ASN A 147 12.56 -12.04 -2.22
CA ASN A 147 13.39 -13.00 -2.93
C ASN A 147 14.57 -12.25 -3.56
N SER A 148 15.80 -12.59 -3.16
CA SER A 148 17.03 -11.94 -3.61
C SER A 148 17.34 -12.17 -5.09
N THR A 149 16.86 -13.26 -5.68
CA THR A 149 17.05 -13.57 -7.11
C THR A 149 16.10 -12.79 -7.99
N THR A 150 14.84 -12.64 -7.58
CA THR A 150 13.82 -11.97 -8.40
C THR A 150 13.62 -10.50 -8.05
N HIS A 151 14.19 -10.05 -6.94
CA HIS A 151 13.99 -8.71 -6.35
C HIS A 151 12.49 -8.38 -6.20
N ARG A 152 11.72 -9.38 -5.77
CA ARG A 152 10.27 -9.29 -5.60
C ARG A 152 9.86 -9.82 -4.22
N THR A 153 8.79 -9.28 -3.67
CA THR A 153 8.22 -9.82 -2.43
C THR A 153 7.57 -11.19 -2.65
N LYS A 154 7.59 -12.06 -1.66
CA LYS A 154 7.27 -13.50 -1.83
C LYS A 154 5.79 -13.81 -1.98
N ALA A 155 4.87 -13.04 -1.38
CA ALA A 155 3.42 -13.31 -1.45
C ALA A 155 2.72 -12.47 -2.53
N LEU A 156 3.09 -11.20 -2.68
CA LEU A 156 2.45 -10.30 -3.63
C LEU A 156 3.28 -10.08 -4.90
N SER A 157 4.55 -10.50 -4.95
CA SER A 157 5.45 -10.19 -6.07
C SER A 157 5.55 -8.68 -6.34
N LEU A 158 5.56 -7.87 -5.28
CA LEU A 158 5.78 -6.43 -5.36
C LEU A 158 7.24 -6.16 -5.71
N SER A 159 7.51 -5.11 -6.48
CA SER A 159 8.89 -4.71 -6.77
C SER A 159 9.67 -4.36 -5.51
N ALA A 160 10.89 -4.89 -5.39
CA ALA A 160 11.86 -4.45 -4.38
C ALA A 160 12.76 -3.30 -4.89
N PHE A 161 12.62 -2.86 -6.14
CA PHE A 161 13.26 -1.65 -6.66
C PHE A 161 12.27 -0.48 -6.61
N PRO A 162 12.59 0.63 -5.92
CA PRO A 162 11.71 1.80 -5.85
C PRO A 162 11.31 2.33 -7.23
N SER A 163 12.27 2.40 -8.16
CA SER A 163 12.09 2.87 -9.55
C SER A 163 11.19 1.99 -10.42
N ARG A 164 10.81 0.79 -9.95
CA ARG A 164 9.95 -0.16 -10.67
C ARG A 164 8.55 -0.28 -10.11
N VAL A 165 8.25 0.44 -9.03
CA VAL A 165 6.89 0.45 -8.51
C VAL A 165 5.96 0.96 -9.60
N ASP A 166 4.89 0.23 -9.88
CA ASP A 166 3.99 0.52 -11.01
C ASP A 166 2.51 0.36 -10.62
N ARG A 167 1.61 0.50 -11.60
CA ARG A 167 0.17 0.32 -11.40
C ARG A 167 -0.21 -1.05 -10.83
N ARG A 168 0.57 -2.11 -11.11
CA ARG A 168 0.30 -3.47 -10.63
C ARG A 168 0.65 -3.58 -9.15
N ASP A 169 1.76 -2.97 -8.74
CA ASP A 169 2.14 -2.92 -7.33
C ASP A 169 1.12 -2.11 -6.53
N LEU A 170 0.69 -0.95 -7.04
CA LEU A 170 -0.37 -0.14 -6.45
C LEU A 170 -1.68 -0.93 -6.29
N LEU A 171 -2.14 -1.63 -7.34
CA LEU A 171 -3.37 -2.42 -7.29
C LEU A 171 -3.32 -3.48 -6.20
N LYS A 172 -2.23 -4.24 -6.11
CA LYS A 172 -2.07 -5.31 -5.11
C LYS A 172 -2.05 -4.76 -3.68
N VAL A 173 -1.42 -3.60 -3.48
CA VAL A 173 -1.44 -2.89 -2.19
C VAL A 173 -2.87 -2.48 -1.86
N PHE A 174 -3.57 -1.85 -2.79
CA PHE A 174 -4.97 -1.44 -2.61
C PHE A 174 -5.83 -2.65 -2.22
N GLU A 175 -5.85 -3.71 -3.02
CA GLU A 175 -6.65 -4.92 -2.78
C GLU A 175 -6.37 -5.52 -1.39
N THR A 176 -5.09 -5.60 -1.01
CA THR A 176 -4.67 -6.17 0.28
C THR A 176 -5.17 -5.34 1.46
N LEU A 177 -5.00 -4.01 1.40
CA LEU A 177 -5.41 -3.11 2.48
C LEU A 177 -6.93 -2.99 2.55
N TRP A 178 -7.61 -2.84 1.41
CA TRP A 178 -9.07 -2.75 1.35
C TRP A 178 -9.73 -4.00 1.90
N LYS A 179 -9.25 -5.20 1.51
CA LYS A 179 -9.72 -6.46 2.07
C LYS A 179 -9.54 -6.54 3.58
N THR A 180 -8.51 -5.90 4.12
CA THR A 180 -8.29 -5.85 5.58
C THR A 180 -9.25 -4.87 6.25
N LEU A 181 -9.49 -3.70 5.67
CA LEU A 181 -10.48 -2.73 6.18
C LEU A 181 -11.90 -3.31 6.20
N LEU A 182 -12.29 -4.07 5.19
CA LEU A 182 -13.58 -4.77 5.17
C LEU A 182 -13.70 -5.82 6.28
N ARG A 183 -12.58 -6.37 6.79
CA ARG A 183 -12.60 -7.25 7.98
C ARG A 183 -12.83 -6.45 9.26
N PHE A 184 -12.25 -5.25 9.36
CA PHE A 184 -12.52 -4.36 10.49
C PHE A 184 -13.99 -4.00 10.54
N GLU A 185 -14.54 -3.58 9.39
CA GLU A 185 -15.95 -3.21 9.26
C GLU A 185 -16.90 -4.37 9.55
N ALA A 186 -16.57 -5.58 9.10
CA ALA A 186 -17.38 -6.78 9.36
C ALA A 186 -17.35 -7.22 10.83
N GLN A 187 -16.29 -6.91 11.58
CA GLN A 187 -16.24 -7.17 13.01
C GLN A 187 -17.06 -6.15 13.78
N ASP A 188 -16.86 -4.85 13.50
CA ASP A 188 -17.54 -3.76 14.18
C ASP A 188 -17.40 -2.43 13.39
N ARG A 189 -18.53 -1.86 12.99
CA ARG A 189 -18.58 -0.59 12.23
C ARG A 189 -18.06 0.61 13.03
N PHE A 190 -18.05 0.54 14.36
CA PHE A 190 -17.43 1.59 15.19
C PHE A 190 -15.92 1.69 14.97
N GLN A 191 -15.27 0.58 14.58
CA GLN A 191 -13.83 0.54 14.27
C GLN A 191 -13.53 1.12 12.90
N CYS A 192 -14.37 0.78 11.91
CA CYS A 192 -14.17 1.09 10.52
C CYS A 192 -15.51 0.99 9.79
N TYR A 193 -15.91 2.05 9.09
CA TYR A 193 -17.06 2.00 8.19
C TYR A 193 -16.68 2.70 6.89
N VAL A 194 -16.28 1.92 5.89
CA VAL A 194 -15.63 2.42 4.67
C VAL A 194 -16.33 1.99 3.39
N SER A 195 -17.08 0.89 3.42
CA SER A 195 -17.71 0.30 2.24
C SER A 195 -18.64 1.24 1.46
N HIS A 196 -19.24 2.20 2.16
CA HIS A 196 -20.19 3.17 1.61
C HIS A 196 -19.54 4.49 1.15
N LEU A 197 -18.22 4.66 1.35
CA LEU A 197 -17.56 5.93 1.08
C LEU A 197 -17.39 6.15 -0.42
N HIS A 198 -17.81 7.33 -0.85
CA HIS A 198 -17.74 7.78 -2.24
C HIS A 198 -16.62 8.79 -2.44
N VAL A 199 -16.09 8.82 -3.66
CA VAL A 199 -15.08 9.77 -4.12
C VAL A 199 -15.45 10.29 -5.49
N ARG A 200 -14.87 11.42 -5.90
CA ARG A 200 -14.98 11.96 -7.25
C ARG A 200 -13.88 11.39 -8.12
N PHE A 201 -14.26 10.66 -9.17
CA PHE A 201 -13.35 10.16 -10.20
C PHE A 201 -13.83 10.65 -11.56
N LYS A 202 -13.00 11.41 -12.28
CA LYS A 202 -13.37 12.10 -13.53
C LYS A 202 -14.66 12.91 -13.38
N GLY A 203 -14.79 13.62 -12.26
CA GLY A 203 -15.97 14.42 -11.89
C GLY A 203 -17.20 13.64 -11.41
N LYS A 204 -17.23 12.32 -11.57
CA LYS A 204 -18.39 11.48 -11.21
C LYS A 204 -18.22 10.86 -9.82
N PRO A 205 -19.29 10.77 -9.01
CA PRO A 205 -19.23 10.02 -7.77
C PRO A 205 -19.12 8.52 -8.07
N VAL A 206 -18.17 7.85 -7.42
CA VAL A 206 -17.99 6.39 -7.47
C VAL A 206 -17.68 5.87 -6.07
N LEU A 207 -17.92 4.59 -5.80
CA LEU A 207 -17.44 3.98 -4.57
C LEU A 207 -15.91 3.95 -4.60
N PHE A 208 -15.26 4.24 -3.47
CA PHE A 208 -13.81 4.17 -3.40
C PHE A 208 -13.26 2.78 -3.75
N ALA A 209 -14.01 1.73 -3.38
CA ALA A 209 -13.69 0.35 -3.73
C ALA A 209 -13.57 0.12 -5.25
N ASP A 210 -14.37 0.82 -6.06
CA ASP A 210 -14.45 0.63 -7.52
C ASP A 210 -13.16 1.07 -8.23
N LEU A 211 -12.32 1.88 -7.57
CA LEU A 211 -11.02 2.30 -8.11
C LEU A 211 -10.10 1.10 -8.40
N GLN A 212 -10.23 0.00 -7.66
CA GLN A 212 -9.50 -1.24 -7.95
C GLN A 212 -9.81 -1.74 -9.38
N GLY A 213 -11.09 -1.72 -9.77
CA GLY A 213 -11.52 -2.05 -11.12
C GLY A 213 -10.98 -1.06 -12.15
N LYS A 214 -10.96 0.24 -11.84
CA LYS A 214 -10.40 1.27 -12.74
C LYS A 214 -8.90 1.09 -12.98
N ILE A 215 -8.13 0.80 -11.92
CA ILE A 215 -6.69 0.52 -12.04
C ILE A 215 -6.48 -0.75 -12.86
N LYS A 216 -7.22 -1.82 -12.56
CA LYS A 216 -7.12 -3.11 -13.25
C LYS A 216 -7.41 -3.00 -14.75
N SER A 217 -8.40 -2.23 -15.15
CA SER A 217 -8.70 -1.98 -16.57
C SER A 217 -7.61 -1.18 -17.30
N ALA A 218 -6.68 -0.55 -16.57
CA ALA A 218 -5.55 0.20 -17.13
C ALA A 218 -4.21 -0.59 -17.12
N LEU A 219 -4.24 -1.88 -16.75
CA LEU A 219 -3.06 -2.78 -16.68
C LEU A 219 -2.74 -3.53 -17.96
#